data_AF-A0AA39CMQ6-F1
#
_entry.id   AF-A0AA39CMQ6-F1
#
_cell.length_a   1.000
_cell.length_b   1.000
_cell.length_c   1.000
_cell.angle_alpha   90.00
_cell.angle_beta   90.00
_cell.angle_gamma   90.00
#
_symmetry.space_group_name_H-M   'P 1'
#
loop_
_entity.id
_entity.type
_entity.pdbx_description
1 polymer ?
#
loop_
_entity_poly.entity_id
_entity_poly.type
_entity_poly.pdbx_seq_one_letter_code
_entity_poly.pdbx_strand_id
1 'polypeptide(L)'
;MIGSAIILVIVTIDGERWIRRTGRSLDFYACAMIAASGCGNALFEHIPGSEWNHREYSHVAFGVFWWLAGIVGLWQTRKHDQRSAIPGVVLIVTGWYFTMHEQPNAMAKHVHEILGYVMMAAGAVHFIEIVHLARDSNRSGVVVDLRPHKSQSPPEFALSFLLIVQGVINIFAPPQVLWLFDLWGLDYISLMLIWFSIAMGIMCFTILLVNLYRSLKFGKGRSNRRHNDVGSTEDLELSRLLSEDMAQSAEEEPKVPMSLSHDRMHK
;
A
#
# COMPACT_ATOMS: atom_id res chain seq x y z
N MET A 1 -1.11 -10.27 10.46
CA MET A 1 -0.28 -10.52 9.25
C MET A 1 -1.04 -10.22 7.95
N ILE A 2 -2.24 -10.76 7.70
CA ILE A 2 -3.01 -10.44 6.47
C ILE A 2 -3.28 -8.94 6.30
N GLY A 3 -3.72 -8.25 7.37
CA GLY A 3 -3.93 -6.80 7.32
C GLY A 3 -2.67 -6.03 6.91
N SER A 4 -1.49 -6.47 7.36
CA SER A 4 -0.19 -5.89 7.00
C SER A 4 0.15 -6.13 5.53
N ALA A 5 -0.10 -7.34 5.01
CA ALA A 5 0.10 -7.68 3.61
C ALA A 5 -0.84 -6.87 2.68
N ILE A 6 -2.10 -6.68 3.07
CA ILE A 6 -3.06 -5.84 2.35
C ILE A 6 -2.63 -4.35 2.38
N ILE A 7 -2.18 -3.85 3.53
CA ILE A 7 -1.62 -2.49 3.63
C ILE A 7 -0.37 -2.35 2.74
N LEU A 8 0.52 -3.34 2.73
CA LEU A 8 1.68 -3.40 1.84
C LEU A 8 1.25 -3.32 0.37
N VAL A 9 0.25 -4.09 -0.05
CA VAL A 9 -0.27 -4.03 -1.42
C VAL A 9 -0.83 -2.63 -1.75
N ILE A 10 -1.65 -2.06 -0.86
CA ILE A 10 -2.23 -0.72 -1.04
C ILE A 10 -1.12 0.34 -1.17
N VAL A 11 -0.08 0.25 -0.34
CA VAL A 11 1.07 1.17 -0.36
C VAL A 11 1.97 0.92 -1.58
N THR A 12 2.18 -0.33 -2.03
CA THR A 12 2.95 -0.58 -3.26
C THR A 12 2.26 -0.01 -4.49
N ILE A 13 0.91 0.01 -4.51
CA ILE A 13 0.18 0.49 -5.67
C ILE A 13 0.02 2.02 -5.63
N ASP A 14 -0.46 2.64 -4.53
CA ASP A 14 -0.74 4.10 -4.44
C ASP A 14 0.01 4.83 -3.30
N GLY A 15 1.04 4.20 -2.74
CA GLY A 15 1.69 4.65 -1.51
C GLY A 15 2.56 5.88 -1.62
N GLU A 16 2.95 6.34 -2.81
CA GLU A 16 3.75 7.57 -2.93
C GLU A 16 3.11 8.76 -2.24
N ARG A 17 1.79 8.95 -2.39
CA ARG A 17 1.06 10.04 -1.72
C ARG A 17 0.92 9.80 -0.22
N TRP A 18 0.87 8.55 0.21
CA TRP A 18 0.76 8.20 1.61
C TRP A 18 2.11 8.38 2.32
N ILE A 19 3.20 7.87 1.75
CA ILE A 19 4.58 8.05 2.19
C ILE A 19 4.91 9.55 2.25
N ARG A 20 4.55 10.35 1.23
CA ARG A 20 4.77 11.81 1.26
C ARG A 20 3.98 12.53 2.36
N ARG A 21 2.84 12.00 2.80
CA ARG A 21 2.04 12.58 3.90
C ARG A 21 2.52 12.15 5.27
N THR A 22 2.92 10.89 5.42
CA THR A 22 3.34 10.33 6.71
C THR A 22 4.83 10.53 6.99
N GLY A 23 5.62 10.73 5.93
CA GLY A 23 7.07 10.89 5.99
C GLY A 23 7.81 9.62 6.43
N ARG A 24 7.17 8.46 6.37
CA ARG A 24 7.71 7.16 6.83
C ARG A 24 7.76 6.18 5.66
N SER A 25 8.85 5.41 5.59
CA SER A 25 9.01 4.36 4.58
C SER A 25 8.12 3.15 4.88
N LEU A 26 7.86 2.33 3.87
CA LEU A 26 7.17 1.05 4.02
C LEU A 26 7.86 0.15 5.05
N ASP A 27 9.20 0.14 5.04
CA ASP A 27 10.02 -0.64 5.96
C ASP A 27 9.84 -0.19 7.42
N PHE A 28 9.57 1.10 7.67
CA PHE A 28 9.23 1.58 9.01
C PHE A 28 7.97 0.90 9.55
N TYR A 29 6.91 0.82 8.73
CA TYR A 29 5.67 0.16 9.12
C TYR A 29 5.82 -1.36 9.24
N ALA A 30 6.63 -1.98 8.37
CA ALA A 30 6.98 -3.38 8.50
C ALA A 30 7.71 -3.64 9.84
N CYS A 31 8.69 -2.81 10.19
CA CYS A 31 9.41 -2.91 11.46
C CYS A 31 8.50 -2.64 12.68
N ALA A 32 7.57 -1.69 12.57
CA ALA A 32 6.56 -1.43 13.61
C ALA A 32 5.67 -2.66 13.84
N MET A 33 5.19 -3.27 12.75
CA MET A 33 4.38 -4.48 12.80
C MET A 33 5.15 -5.66 13.38
N ILE A 34 6.40 -5.86 12.98
CA ILE A 34 7.29 -6.89 13.51
C ILE A 34 7.48 -6.69 15.03
N ALA A 35 7.78 -5.44 15.45
CA ALA A 35 7.98 -5.11 16.86
C ALA A 35 6.71 -5.37 17.70
N ALA A 36 5.56 -4.89 17.23
CA ALA A 36 4.28 -5.03 17.94
C ALA A 36 3.83 -6.51 18.01
N SER A 37 3.95 -7.24 16.90
CA SER A 37 3.58 -8.67 16.85
C SER A 37 4.50 -9.49 17.74
N GLY A 38 5.81 -9.22 17.71
CA GLY A 38 6.79 -9.88 18.57
C GLY A 38 6.55 -9.62 20.05
N CYS A 39 6.26 -8.37 20.41
CA CYS A 39 5.90 -7.98 21.78
C CYS A 39 4.66 -8.73 22.27
N GLY A 40 3.59 -8.74 21.47
CA GLY A 40 2.38 -9.50 21.81
C GLY A 40 2.65 -10.99 22.00
N ASN A 41 3.41 -11.60 21.10
CA ASN A 41 3.77 -13.02 21.20
C ASN A 41 4.64 -13.31 22.44
N ALA A 42 5.62 -12.46 22.74
CA ALA A 42 6.48 -12.63 23.90
C ALA A 42 5.71 -12.51 25.23
N LEU A 43 4.70 -11.65 25.28
CA LEU A 43 3.95 -11.36 26.51
C LEU A 43 2.76 -12.30 26.76
N PHE A 44 2.10 -12.78 25.70
CA PHE A 44 0.80 -13.46 25.83
C PHE A 44 0.79 -14.92 25.42
N GLU A 45 1.90 -15.47 24.90
CA GLU A 45 1.94 -16.87 24.49
C GLU A 45 1.86 -17.83 25.70
N HIS A 46 2.56 -17.52 26.78
CA HIS A 46 2.49 -18.32 28.00
C HIS A 46 1.32 -17.88 28.87
N ILE A 47 0.52 -18.85 29.32
CA ILE A 47 -0.60 -18.60 30.24
C ILE A 47 -0.02 -18.46 31.66
N PRO A 48 -0.14 -17.28 32.31
CA PRO A 48 0.43 -17.10 33.64
C PRO A 48 -0.13 -18.13 34.63
N GLY A 49 0.77 -18.92 35.22
CA GLY A 49 0.42 -19.93 36.23
C GLY A 49 0.19 -21.35 35.67
N SER A 50 0.31 -21.57 34.35
CA SER A 50 0.40 -22.92 33.79
C SER A 50 1.85 -23.44 33.79
N GLU A 51 2.03 -24.75 33.66
CA GLU A 51 3.35 -25.32 33.40
C GLU A 51 3.84 -24.93 32.01
N TRP A 52 5.16 -24.78 31.88
CA TRP A 52 5.78 -24.48 30.60
C TRP A 52 5.90 -25.73 29.74
N ASN A 53 5.58 -25.59 28.45
CA ASN A 53 5.85 -26.62 27.45
C ASN A 53 6.97 -26.18 26.50
N HIS A 54 7.70 -27.13 25.92
CA HIS A 54 8.77 -26.90 24.93
C HIS A 54 8.35 -25.96 23.79
N ARG A 55 7.11 -26.13 23.28
CA ARG A 55 6.52 -25.26 22.25
C ARG A 55 6.40 -23.80 22.69
N GLU A 56 6.06 -23.55 23.96
CA GLU A 56 5.89 -22.19 24.48
C GLU A 56 7.23 -21.49 24.62
N TYR A 57 8.28 -22.21 25.04
CA TYR A 57 9.64 -21.66 25.06
C TYR A 57 10.08 -21.19 23.69
N SER A 58 9.85 -21.99 22.65
CA SER A 58 10.26 -21.66 21.29
C SER A 58 9.45 -20.48 20.72
N HIS A 59 8.14 -20.43 20.97
CA HIS A 59 7.29 -19.31 20.57
C HIS A 59 7.64 -18.01 21.31
N VAL A 60 7.84 -18.04 22.63
CA VAL A 60 8.24 -16.84 23.39
C VAL A 60 9.59 -16.33 22.92
N ALA A 61 10.58 -17.20 22.71
CA ALA A 61 11.89 -16.81 22.17
C ALA A 61 11.78 -16.19 20.77
N PHE A 62 10.97 -16.77 19.90
CA PHE A 62 10.62 -16.21 18.59
C PHE A 62 10.01 -14.80 18.71
N GLY A 63 9.07 -14.60 19.65
CA GLY A 63 8.44 -13.31 19.91
C GLY A 63 9.43 -12.25 20.37
N VAL A 64 10.34 -12.60 21.27
CA VAL A 64 11.41 -11.70 21.74
C VAL A 64 12.33 -11.30 20.60
N PHE A 65 12.72 -12.25 19.74
CA PHE A 65 13.52 -11.96 18.54
C PHE A 65 12.82 -10.95 17.63
N TRP A 66 11.53 -11.15 17.33
CA TRP A 66 10.74 -10.22 16.54
C TRP A 66 10.66 -8.85 17.17
N TRP A 67 10.43 -8.79 18.48
CA TRP A 67 10.30 -7.52 19.19
C TRP A 67 11.59 -6.68 19.09
N LEU A 68 12.74 -7.29 19.40
CA LEU A 68 14.03 -6.60 19.38
C LEU A 68 14.46 -6.24 17.96
N ALA A 69 14.31 -7.16 17.00
CA ALA A 69 14.61 -6.88 15.60
C ALA A 69 13.75 -5.72 15.08
N GLY A 70 12.45 -5.71 15.39
CA GLY A 70 11.54 -4.63 15.03
C GLY A 70 11.97 -3.27 15.63
N ILE A 71 12.40 -3.22 16.90
CA ILE A 71 12.93 -1.99 17.52
C ILE A 71 14.19 -1.50 16.78
N VAL A 72 15.12 -2.39 16.45
CA VAL A 72 16.32 -2.04 15.66
C VAL A 72 15.92 -1.49 14.29
N GLY A 73 14.95 -2.12 13.63
CA GLY A 73 14.42 -1.66 12.35
C GLY A 73 13.75 -0.29 12.43
N LEU A 74 12.95 -0.03 13.48
CA LEU A 74 12.36 1.28 13.76
C LEU A 74 13.43 2.36 13.98
N TRP A 75 14.52 2.00 14.66
CA TRP A 75 15.65 2.91 14.86
C TRP A 75 16.37 3.23 13.56
N GLN A 76 16.59 2.24 12.68
CA GLN A 76 17.20 2.42 11.36
C GLN A 76 16.33 3.24 10.41
N THR A 77 15.00 3.13 10.54
CA THR A 77 14.01 3.77 9.67
C THR A 77 13.38 5.02 10.30
N ARG A 78 14.04 5.59 11.32
CA ARG A 78 13.50 6.72 12.09
C ARG A 78 13.42 8.02 11.30
N LYS A 79 14.29 8.21 10.31
CA LYS A 79 14.29 9.41 9.44
C LYS A 79 13.49 9.14 8.17
N HIS A 80 13.15 10.22 7.47
CA HIS A 80 12.32 10.20 6.27
C HIS A 80 12.93 9.29 5.19
N ASP A 81 12.11 8.42 4.62
CA ASP A 81 12.42 7.58 3.46
C ASP A 81 13.65 6.66 3.58
N GLN A 82 13.97 6.21 4.80
CA GLN A 82 15.03 5.24 5.03
C GLN A 82 14.54 3.81 4.80
N ARG A 83 15.28 3.03 4.01
CA ARG A 83 15.04 1.59 3.81
C ARG A 83 15.83 0.75 4.84
N SER A 84 15.35 -0.46 5.12
CA SER A 84 15.98 -1.38 6.05
C SER A 84 15.86 -2.83 5.57
N ALA A 85 16.95 -3.58 5.70
CA ALA A 85 16.98 -5.02 5.45
C ALA A 85 16.38 -5.84 6.59
N ILE A 86 16.07 -5.23 7.74
CA ILE A 86 15.61 -5.92 8.94
C ILE A 86 14.35 -6.77 8.68
N PRO A 87 13.31 -6.29 7.96
CA PRO A 87 12.16 -7.14 7.64
C PRO A 87 12.55 -8.41 6.87
N GLY A 88 13.45 -8.30 5.88
CA GLY A 88 13.97 -9.44 5.12
C GLY A 88 14.75 -10.42 6.00
N VAL A 89 15.60 -9.92 6.90
CA VAL A 89 16.34 -10.75 7.88
C VAL A 89 15.37 -11.51 8.78
N VAL A 90 14.37 -10.82 9.34
CA VAL A 90 13.38 -11.42 10.23
C VAL A 90 12.61 -12.53 9.50
N LEU A 91 12.21 -12.31 8.25
CA LEU A 91 11.52 -13.33 7.45
C LEU A 91 12.39 -14.56 7.18
N ILE A 92 13.67 -14.40 6.85
CA ILE A 92 14.58 -15.54 6.63
C ILE A 92 14.80 -16.34 7.92
N VAL A 93 15.18 -15.68 9.01
CA VAL A 93 15.47 -16.35 10.29
C VAL A 93 14.22 -17.06 10.82
N THR A 94 13.07 -16.41 10.71
CA THR A 94 11.79 -17.01 11.10
C THR A 94 11.41 -18.18 10.19
N GLY A 95 11.65 -18.04 8.88
CA GLY A 95 11.36 -19.11 7.95
C GLY A 95 12.20 -20.35 8.26
N TRP A 96 13.49 -20.17 8.54
CA TRP A 96 14.36 -21.25 9.02
C TRP A 96 13.89 -21.84 10.36
N TYR A 97 13.41 -21.02 11.28
CA TYR A 97 12.80 -21.51 12.52
C TYR A 97 11.60 -22.43 12.24
N PHE A 98 10.68 -22.02 11.38
CA PHE A 98 9.47 -22.80 11.07
C PHE A 98 9.73 -24.10 10.31
N THR A 99 10.85 -24.23 9.57
CA THR A 99 11.21 -25.51 8.95
C THR A 99 11.67 -26.57 9.94
N MET A 100 12.12 -26.16 11.13
CA MET A 100 12.63 -27.06 12.17
C MET A 100 11.76 -27.11 13.43
N HIS A 101 10.73 -26.26 13.51
CA HIS A 101 9.90 -26.13 14.69
C HIS A 101 9.04 -27.39 14.91
N GLU A 102 9.12 -27.98 16.11
CA GLU A 102 8.31 -29.14 16.49
C GLU A 102 6.81 -28.81 16.50
N GLN A 103 6.01 -29.75 15.99
CA GLN A 103 4.57 -29.61 15.84
C GLN A 103 3.85 -30.83 16.43
N PRO A 104 2.62 -30.68 16.93
CA PRO A 104 1.93 -31.76 17.64
C PRO A 104 1.48 -32.91 16.72
N ASN A 105 1.42 -32.70 15.41
CA ASN A 105 1.07 -33.75 14.44
C ASN A 105 1.82 -33.56 13.11
N ALA A 106 1.87 -34.62 12.29
CA ALA A 106 2.60 -34.62 11.03
C ALA A 106 2.05 -33.61 10.01
N MET A 107 0.73 -33.42 9.97
CA MET A 107 0.06 -32.42 9.14
C MET A 107 0.59 -31.01 9.45
N ALA A 108 0.57 -30.62 10.73
CA ALA A 108 1.09 -29.35 11.21
C ALA A 108 2.58 -29.19 10.93
N LYS A 109 3.37 -30.25 11.08
CA LYS A 109 4.79 -30.23 10.75
C LYS A 109 5.02 -29.84 9.29
N HIS A 110 4.36 -30.50 8.34
CA HIS A 110 4.51 -30.19 6.92
C HIS A 110 3.96 -28.81 6.54
N VAL A 111 2.84 -28.40 7.13
CA VAL A 111 2.28 -27.05 6.92
C VAL A 111 3.24 -25.95 7.39
N HIS A 112 3.82 -26.10 8.59
CA HIS A 112 4.79 -25.13 9.12
C HIS A 112 6.12 -25.17 8.35
N GLU A 113 6.53 -26.34 7.86
CA GLU A 113 7.70 -26.44 7.00
C GLU A 113 7.52 -25.64 5.69
N ILE A 114 6.37 -25.78 5.03
CA ILE A 114 6.05 -25.02 3.82
C ILE A 114 5.92 -23.52 4.12
N LEU A 115 5.30 -23.15 5.25
CA LEU A 115 5.32 -21.78 5.75
C LEU A 115 6.75 -21.25 5.88
N GLY A 116 7.65 -22.05 6.43
CA GLY A 116 9.06 -21.72 6.58
C GLY A 116 9.73 -21.38 5.25
N TYR A 117 9.55 -22.23 4.24
CA TYR A 117 10.06 -21.98 2.89
C TYR A 117 9.46 -20.71 2.25
N VAL A 118 8.16 -20.48 2.41
CA VAL A 118 7.49 -19.25 1.92
C VAL A 118 8.10 -18.01 2.56
N MET A 119 8.36 -18.04 3.87
CA MET A 119 8.96 -16.91 4.60
C MET A 119 10.41 -16.67 4.19
N MET A 120 11.21 -17.73 4.01
CA MET A 120 12.58 -17.61 3.49
C MET A 120 12.59 -17.00 2.08
N ALA A 121 11.69 -17.45 1.20
CA ALA A 121 11.53 -16.88 -0.13
C ALA A 121 11.10 -15.40 -0.08
N ALA A 122 10.15 -15.04 0.79
CA ALA A 122 9.72 -13.65 0.97
C ALA A 122 10.88 -12.76 1.43
N GLY A 123 11.68 -13.22 2.39
CA GLY A 123 12.85 -12.51 2.86
C GLY A 123 13.91 -12.33 1.76
N ALA A 124 14.17 -13.36 0.96
CA ALA A 124 15.07 -13.27 -0.19
C ALA A 124 14.59 -12.26 -1.24
N VAL A 125 13.30 -12.29 -1.59
CA VAL A 125 12.70 -11.33 -2.53
C VAL A 125 12.76 -9.90 -1.98
N HIS A 126 12.61 -9.71 -0.66
CA HIS A 126 12.77 -8.41 -0.02
C HIS A 126 14.19 -7.83 -0.22
N PHE A 127 15.24 -8.65 -0.15
CA PHE A 127 16.59 -8.19 -0.47
C PHE A 127 16.73 -7.79 -1.94
N ILE A 128 16.14 -8.57 -2.85
CA ILE A 128 16.15 -8.26 -4.29
C ILE A 128 15.41 -6.94 -4.56
N GLU A 129 14.26 -6.72 -3.92
CA GLU A 129 13.46 -5.49 -4.01
C GLU A 129 14.28 -4.27 -3.58
N ILE A 130 14.93 -4.31 -2.41
CA ILE A 130 15.78 -3.22 -1.93
C ILE A 130 16.88 -2.88 -2.95
N VAL A 131 17.56 -3.90 -3.48
CA VAL A 131 18.64 -3.71 -4.47
C VAL A 131 18.10 -3.14 -5.78
N HIS A 132 16.91 -3.57 -6.22
CA HIS A 132 16.27 -3.08 -7.44
C HIS A 132 15.91 -1.60 -7.32
N LEU A 133 15.27 -1.21 -6.22
CA LEU A 133 14.90 0.18 -5.95
C LEU A 133 16.13 1.09 -5.77
N ALA A 134 17.18 0.62 -5.10
CA ALA A 134 18.42 1.36 -4.97
C ALA A 134 19.07 1.66 -6.33
N ARG A 135 19.01 0.70 -7.27
CA ARG A 135 19.51 0.89 -8.64
C ARG A 135 18.67 1.89 -9.43
N ASP A 136 17.35 1.81 -9.33
CA ASP A 136 16.44 2.73 -10.03
C ASP A 136 16.61 4.17 -9.53
N SER A 137 16.77 4.37 -8.22
CA SER A 137 17.01 5.69 -7.63
C SER A 137 18.35 6.31 -8.07
N ASN A 138 19.41 5.51 -8.26
CA ASN A 138 20.70 6.00 -8.75
C ASN A 138 20.68 6.32 -10.25
N ARG A 139 19.84 5.63 -11.04
CA ARG A 139 19.75 5.84 -12.49
C ARG A 139 18.92 7.06 -12.88
N SER A 140 17.94 7.43 -12.08
CA SER A 140 17.05 8.54 -12.41
C SER A 140 17.68 9.92 -12.20
N GLY A 141 18.75 10.05 -11.39
CA GLY A 141 19.55 11.29 -11.22
C GLY A 141 18.77 12.55 -10.80
N VAL A 142 17.46 12.44 -10.68
CA VAL A 142 16.45 13.47 -10.50
C VAL A 142 15.47 12.88 -9.50
N VAL A 143 15.11 13.69 -8.51
CA VAL A 143 14.08 13.41 -7.51
C VAL A 143 12.88 12.77 -8.20
N VAL A 144 12.66 11.47 -7.91
CA VAL A 144 11.42 10.70 -8.13
C VAL A 144 10.62 11.18 -9.34
N ASP A 145 10.93 10.64 -10.54
CA ASP A 145 10.17 10.95 -11.77
C ASP A 145 8.66 10.79 -11.49
N LEU A 146 7.95 11.92 -11.48
CA LEU A 146 6.55 12.09 -11.06
C LEU A 146 5.55 11.51 -12.09
N ARG A 147 5.81 10.32 -12.63
CA ARG A 147 4.85 9.67 -13.54
C ARG A 147 3.90 8.77 -12.76
N PRO A 148 2.59 9.08 -12.74
CA PRO A 148 1.59 8.14 -12.27
C PRO A 148 1.41 7.09 -13.36
N HIS A 149 2.26 6.06 -13.37
CA HIS A 149 1.99 4.71 -13.86
C HIS A 149 3.30 3.96 -14.10
N LYS A 150 3.58 2.99 -13.24
CA LYS A 150 4.20 1.74 -13.69
C LYS A 150 3.51 0.60 -12.94
N SER A 151 3.17 -0.46 -13.66
CA SER A 151 2.80 -1.74 -13.06
C SER A 151 3.81 -2.11 -11.98
N GLN A 152 3.34 -2.72 -10.89
CA GLN A 152 4.18 -3.22 -9.80
C GLN A 152 5.39 -3.98 -10.37
N SER A 153 6.60 -3.68 -9.86
CA SER A 153 7.78 -4.37 -10.35
C SER A 153 7.70 -5.87 -10.00
N PRO A 154 8.31 -6.78 -10.80
CA PRO A 154 8.27 -8.21 -10.50
C PRO A 154 8.66 -8.60 -9.06
N PRO A 155 9.72 -8.03 -8.43
CA PRO A 155 10.06 -8.35 -7.04
C PRO A 155 9.06 -7.79 -6.04
N GLU A 156 8.49 -6.61 -6.27
CA GLU A 156 7.42 -6.07 -5.41
C GLU A 156 6.18 -6.97 -5.45
N PHE A 157 5.78 -7.45 -6.63
CA PHE A 157 4.64 -8.36 -6.79
C PHE A 157 4.88 -9.66 -6.04
N ALA A 158 6.05 -10.27 -6.26
CA ALA A 158 6.42 -11.52 -5.60
C ALA A 158 6.46 -11.37 -4.08
N LEU A 159 7.04 -10.28 -3.55
CA LEU A 159 7.08 -10.01 -2.11
C LEU A 159 5.67 -9.90 -1.53
N SER A 160 4.83 -9.05 -2.11
CA SER A 160 3.46 -8.85 -1.65
C SER A 160 2.64 -10.15 -1.71
N PHE A 161 2.81 -10.96 -2.76
CA PHE A 161 2.13 -12.24 -2.88
C PHE A 161 2.58 -13.23 -1.79
N LEU A 162 3.88 -13.40 -1.57
CA LEU A 162 4.39 -14.32 -0.55
C LEU A 162 3.98 -13.91 0.86
N LEU A 163 3.88 -12.61 1.14
CA LEU A 163 3.37 -12.10 2.43
C LEU A 163 1.85 -12.37 2.61
N ILE A 164 1.06 -12.32 1.54
CA ILE A 164 -0.36 -12.75 1.59
C ILE A 164 -0.42 -14.26 1.85
N VAL A 165 0.36 -15.08 1.13
CA VAL A 165 0.42 -16.54 1.33
C VAL A 165 0.78 -16.86 2.77
N GLN A 166 1.85 -16.27 3.31
CA GLN A 166 2.23 -16.41 4.72
C GLN A 166 1.07 -16.06 5.65
N GLY A 167 0.37 -14.95 5.38
CA GLY A 167 -0.78 -14.52 6.16
C GLY A 167 -1.95 -15.51 6.12
N VAL A 168 -2.27 -16.06 4.95
CA VAL A 168 -3.32 -17.07 4.78
C VAL A 168 -2.96 -18.36 5.53
N ILE A 169 -1.74 -18.88 5.34
CA ILE A 169 -1.28 -20.08 6.05
C ILE A 169 -1.39 -19.89 7.57
N ASN A 170 -0.94 -18.76 8.10
CA ASN A 170 -0.98 -18.49 9.54
C ASN A 170 -2.38 -18.46 10.15
N ILE A 171 -3.43 -18.17 9.37
CA ILE A 171 -4.82 -18.23 9.87
C ILE A 171 -5.28 -19.67 10.05
N PHE A 172 -4.87 -20.58 9.15
CA PHE A 172 -5.36 -21.96 9.11
C PHE A 172 -4.38 -22.98 9.70
N ALA A 173 -3.16 -22.56 10.04
CA ALA A 173 -2.14 -23.38 10.69
C ALA A 173 -2.36 -23.71 12.19
N PRO A 174 -3.36 -23.18 12.95
CA PRO A 174 -3.59 -23.66 14.31
C PRO A 174 -3.81 -25.18 14.35
N PRO A 175 -3.19 -25.92 15.30
CA PRO A 175 -3.24 -27.38 15.33
C PRO A 175 -4.65 -27.98 15.31
N GLN A 176 -5.62 -27.30 15.93
CA GLN A 176 -7.02 -27.71 16.01
C GLN A 176 -7.70 -27.68 14.64
N VAL A 177 -7.36 -26.70 13.81
CA VAL A 177 -7.89 -26.54 12.45
C VAL A 177 -7.29 -27.60 11.53
N LEU A 178 -5.97 -27.83 11.64
CA LEU A 178 -5.28 -28.83 10.84
C LEU A 178 -5.72 -30.26 11.15
N TRP A 179 -6.02 -30.54 12.41
CA TRP A 179 -6.61 -31.83 12.81
C TRP A 179 -7.98 -32.06 12.16
N LEU A 180 -8.80 -31.02 12.02
CA LEU A 180 -10.10 -31.13 11.34
C LEU A 180 -9.95 -31.44 9.85
N PHE A 181 -8.97 -30.85 9.16
CA PHE A 181 -8.72 -31.15 7.76
C PHE A 181 -8.20 -32.57 7.55
N ASP A 182 -7.35 -33.05 8.45
CA ASP A 182 -6.86 -34.42 8.45
C ASP A 182 -8.02 -35.42 8.64
N LEU A 183 -8.98 -35.09 9.52
CA LEU A 183 -10.22 -35.88 9.71
C LEU A 183 -11.08 -35.96 8.45
N TRP A 184 -11.06 -34.93 7.60
CA TRP A 184 -11.76 -34.91 6.31
C TRP A 184 -10.98 -35.62 5.19
N GLY A 185 -9.80 -36.19 5.50
CA GLY A 185 -8.96 -36.88 4.53
C GLY A 185 -8.25 -35.95 3.55
N LEU A 186 -8.12 -34.66 3.87
CA LEU A 186 -7.37 -33.71 3.06
C LEU A 186 -5.89 -33.77 3.42
N ASP A 187 -5.04 -33.95 2.41
CA ASP A 187 -3.59 -33.91 2.58
C ASP A 187 -3.05 -32.47 2.59
N TYR A 188 -1.85 -32.30 3.16
CA TYR A 188 -1.22 -30.98 3.28
C TYR A 188 -0.92 -30.32 1.93
N ILE A 189 -0.65 -31.08 0.86
CA ILE A 189 -0.37 -30.51 -0.47
C ILE A 189 -1.65 -29.92 -1.04
N SER A 190 -2.76 -30.65 -0.99
CA SER A 190 -4.07 -30.13 -1.42
C SER A 190 -4.46 -28.87 -0.65
N LEU A 191 -4.27 -28.85 0.67
CA LEU A 191 -4.51 -27.66 1.49
C LEU A 191 -3.62 -26.47 1.07
N MET A 192 -2.34 -26.70 0.78
CA MET A 192 -1.46 -25.64 0.29
C MET A 192 -1.94 -25.07 -1.03
N LEU A 193 -2.31 -25.90 -2.01
CA LEU A 193 -2.80 -25.39 -3.30
C LEU A 193 -4.06 -24.54 -3.12
N ILE A 194 -4.97 -24.96 -2.23
CA ILE A 194 -6.17 -24.18 -1.89
C ILE A 194 -5.78 -22.82 -1.29
N TRP A 195 -4.86 -22.78 -0.33
CA TRP A 195 -4.45 -21.54 0.33
C TRP A 195 -3.65 -20.60 -0.57
N PHE A 196 -2.78 -21.14 -1.43
CA PHE A 196 -2.12 -20.36 -2.49
C PHE A 196 -3.14 -19.79 -3.49
N SER A 197 -4.17 -20.55 -3.84
CA SER A 197 -5.25 -20.08 -4.71
C SER A 197 -6.06 -18.96 -4.05
N ILE A 198 -6.39 -19.09 -2.77
CA ILE A 198 -7.05 -18.03 -1.98
C ILE A 198 -6.16 -16.79 -1.93
N ALA A 199 -4.87 -16.93 -1.63
CA ALA A 199 -3.92 -15.82 -1.62
C ALA A 199 -3.86 -15.11 -2.97
N MET A 200 -3.89 -15.86 -4.07
CA MET A 200 -3.89 -15.29 -5.41
C MET A 200 -5.21 -14.58 -5.75
N GLY A 201 -6.34 -15.12 -5.28
CA GLY A 201 -7.64 -14.46 -5.32
C GLY A 201 -7.65 -13.13 -4.56
N ILE A 202 -7.09 -13.09 -3.34
CA ILE A 202 -6.95 -11.87 -2.54
C ILE A 202 -6.06 -10.84 -3.27
N MET A 203 -4.94 -11.27 -3.85
CA MET A 203 -4.07 -10.40 -4.64
C MET A 203 -4.80 -9.80 -5.84
N CYS A 204 -5.47 -10.65 -6.64
CA CYS A 204 -6.27 -10.23 -7.80
C CYS A 204 -7.34 -9.21 -7.40
N PHE A 205 -8.11 -9.53 -6.35
CA PHE A 205 -9.15 -8.65 -5.84
C PHE A 205 -8.59 -7.30 -5.37
N THR A 206 -7.44 -7.31 -4.69
CA THR A 206 -6.80 -6.07 -4.23
C THR A 206 -6.35 -5.20 -5.40
N ILE A 207 -5.70 -5.79 -6.42
CA ILE A 207 -5.29 -5.07 -7.64
C ILE A 207 -6.52 -4.49 -8.36
N LEU A 208 -7.60 -5.27 -8.46
CA LEU A 208 -8.87 -4.83 -9.05
C LEU A 208 -9.42 -3.61 -8.30
N LEU A 209 -9.52 -3.68 -6.97
CA LEU A 209 -10.04 -2.57 -6.15
C LEU A 209 -9.19 -1.31 -6.29
N VAL A 210 -7.86 -1.42 -6.33
CA VAL A 210 -7.01 -0.24 -6.48
C VAL A 210 -7.15 0.38 -7.88
N ASN A 211 -7.23 -0.45 -8.92
CA ASN A 211 -7.48 0.03 -10.28
C ASN A 211 -8.86 0.70 -10.41
N LEU A 212 -9.88 0.12 -9.78
CA LEU A 212 -11.22 0.70 -9.70
C LEU A 212 -11.21 2.06 -8.99
N TYR A 213 -10.58 2.14 -7.81
CA TYR A 213 -10.45 3.38 -7.06
C TYR A 213 -9.77 4.49 -7.89
N ARG A 214 -8.70 4.14 -8.62
CA ARG A 214 -8.01 5.07 -9.52
C ARG A 214 -8.92 5.55 -10.64
N SER A 215 -9.60 4.62 -11.33
CA SER A 215 -10.53 4.94 -12.41
C SER A 215 -11.61 5.91 -11.95
N LEU A 216 -12.23 5.67 -10.79
CA LEU A 216 -13.27 6.54 -10.23
C LEU A 216 -12.73 7.93 -9.84
N LYS A 217 -11.55 7.99 -9.21
CA LYS A 217 -10.94 9.26 -8.76
C LYS A 217 -10.49 10.13 -9.92
N PHE A 218 -9.81 9.55 -10.91
CA PHE A 218 -9.35 10.29 -12.09
C PHE A 218 -10.49 10.60 -13.07
N GLY A 219 -11.51 9.75 -13.15
CA GLY A 219 -12.75 10.01 -13.88
C GLY A 219 -13.49 11.23 -13.34
N LYS A 220 -13.63 11.35 -12.01
CA LYS A 220 -14.23 12.52 -11.34
C LYS A 220 -13.40 13.80 -11.55
N GLY A 221 -12.06 13.70 -11.51
CA GLY A 221 -11.17 14.83 -11.79
C GLY A 221 -11.26 15.35 -13.22
N ARG A 222 -11.39 14.46 -14.22
CA ARG A 222 -11.62 14.83 -15.63
C ARG A 222 -13.00 15.45 -15.83
N SER A 223 -14.04 14.93 -15.18
CA SER A 223 -15.38 15.48 -15.24
C SER A 223 -15.47 16.89 -14.64
N ASN A 224 -14.89 17.12 -13.45
CA ASN A 224 -14.85 18.45 -12.83
C ASN A 224 -14.07 19.47 -13.67
N ARG A 225 -12.93 19.07 -14.25
CA ARG A 225 -12.14 19.96 -15.09
C ARG A 225 -12.88 20.33 -16.38
N ARG A 226 -13.60 19.37 -16.98
CA ARG A 226 -14.40 19.59 -18.17
C ARG A 226 -15.63 20.47 -17.90
N HIS A 227 -16.25 20.35 -16.73
CA HIS A 227 -17.37 21.21 -16.33
C HIS A 227 -16.91 22.65 -16.06
N ASN A 228 -15.77 22.83 -15.40
CA ASN A 228 -15.19 24.16 -15.17
C ASN A 228 -14.72 24.84 -16.47
N ASP A 229 -14.15 24.08 -17.42
CA ASP A 229 -13.81 24.61 -18.75
C ASP A 229 -15.07 25.10 -19.47
N VAL A 230 -16.13 24.28 -19.51
CA VAL A 230 -17.39 24.61 -20.20
C VAL A 230 -18.08 25.82 -19.56
N GLY A 231 -18.16 25.88 -18.23
CA GLY A 231 -18.73 27.05 -17.53
C GLY A 231 -17.93 28.33 -17.78
N SER A 232 -16.59 28.24 -17.79
CA SER A 232 -15.75 29.40 -18.09
C SER A 232 -15.90 29.91 -19.52
N THR A 233 -16.11 29.02 -20.49
CA THR A 233 -16.35 29.40 -21.88
C THR A 233 -17.72 30.02 -22.09
N GLU A 234 -18.76 29.51 -21.41
CA GLU A 234 -20.11 30.07 -21.47
C GLU A 234 -20.16 31.46 -20.81
N ASP A 235 -19.50 31.66 -19.66
CA ASP A 235 -19.42 32.97 -18.99
C ASP A 235 -18.65 34.01 -19.81
N LEU A 236 -17.61 33.58 -20.54
CA LEU A 236 -16.83 34.42 -21.45
C LEU A 236 -17.63 34.83 -22.69
N GLU A 237 -18.45 33.94 -23.25
CA GLU A 237 -19.34 34.27 -24.38
C GLU A 237 -20.48 35.19 -23.95
N LEU A 238 -21.10 34.94 -22.80
CA LEU A 238 -22.16 35.80 -22.25
C LEU A 238 -21.66 37.22 -21.97
N SER A 239 -20.45 37.35 -21.42
CA SER A 239 -19.82 38.65 -21.15
C SER A 239 -19.49 39.42 -22.43
N ARG A 240 -19.10 38.72 -23.51
CA ARG A 240 -18.88 39.35 -24.82
C ARG A 240 -20.18 39.86 -25.42
N LEU A 241 -21.24 39.06 -25.39
CA LEU A 241 -22.55 39.47 -25.91
C LEU A 241 -23.12 40.69 -25.16
N LEU A 242 -22.99 40.71 -23.83
CA LEU A 242 -23.41 41.86 -23.02
C LEU A 242 -22.57 43.12 -23.32
N SER A 243 -21.28 42.96 -23.62
CA SER A 243 -20.42 44.10 -23.98
C SER A 243 -20.74 44.66 -25.38
N GLU A 244 -21.14 43.80 -26.31
CA GLU A 244 -21.55 44.20 -27.67
C GLU A 244 -22.92 44.91 -27.65
N ASP A 245 -23.86 44.44 -26.83
CA ASP A 245 -25.18 45.05 -26.65
C ASP A 245 -25.10 46.44 -25.96
N MET A 246 -24.22 46.58 -24.96
CA MET A 246 -23.91 47.87 -24.34
C MET A 246 -23.23 48.85 -25.30
N ALA A 247 -22.37 48.36 -26.21
CA ALA A 247 -21.73 49.19 -27.21
C ALA A 247 -22.73 49.70 -28.26
N GLN A 248 -23.71 48.87 -28.65
CA GLN A 248 -24.78 49.29 -29.56
C GLN A 248 -25.76 50.27 -28.92
N SER A 249 -26.13 50.07 -27.65
CA SER A 249 -27.00 51.02 -26.92
C SER A 249 -26.35 52.39 -26.68
N ALA A 250 -25.01 52.46 -26.61
CA ALA A 250 -24.29 53.72 -26.44
C ALA A 250 -24.19 54.55 -27.75
N GLU A 251 -24.34 53.93 -28.91
CA GLU A 251 -24.38 54.63 -30.21
C GLU A 251 -25.75 55.21 -30.56
N GLU A 252 -26.82 54.78 -29.88
CA GLU A 252 -28.21 55.17 -30.18
C GLU A 252 -28.73 56.37 -29.36
N GLU A 253 -27.86 57.08 -28.62
CA GLU A 253 -28.25 58.26 -27.84
C GLU A 253 -28.57 59.46 -28.78
N PRO A 254 -29.80 59.99 -28.82
CA PRO A 254 -30.18 61.00 -29.80
C PRO A 254 -29.63 62.39 -29.42
N LYS A 255 -28.81 62.98 -30.30
CA LYS A 255 -28.32 64.37 -30.17
C LYS A 255 -29.48 65.35 -30.20
N VAL A 256 -29.76 65.98 -29.05
CA VAL A 256 -30.67 67.13 -28.93
C VAL A 256 -30.08 68.34 -29.67
N PRO A 257 -30.81 68.99 -30.61
CA PRO A 257 -30.26 70.13 -31.34
C PRO A 257 -30.35 71.41 -30.49
N MET A 258 -29.19 72.02 -30.24
CA MET A 258 -29.03 73.29 -29.55
C MET A 258 -29.38 74.44 -30.51
N SER A 259 -30.38 75.25 -30.16
CA SER A 259 -30.85 76.39 -30.95
C SER A 259 -29.95 77.62 -30.82
N LEU A 260 -29.67 78.23 -31.98
CA LEU A 260 -29.22 79.60 -32.30
C LEU A 260 -29.06 80.64 -31.17
N SER A 261 -27.91 81.32 -31.18
CA SER A 261 -27.87 82.79 -31.13
C SER A 261 -26.67 83.33 -31.90
N HIS A 262 -26.99 84.03 -32.99
CA HIS A 262 -26.10 84.83 -33.81
C HIS A 262 -25.91 86.18 -33.09
N ASP A 263 -24.67 86.67 -32.91
CA ASP A 263 -24.45 88.10 -33.11
C ASP A 263 -23.04 88.46 -33.59
N ARG A 264 -23.04 89.46 -34.47
CA ARG A 264 -21.95 90.01 -35.27
C ARG A 264 -21.07 90.97 -34.46
N MET A 265 -19.78 91.05 -34.83
CA MET A 265 -19.08 92.26 -35.30
C MET A 265 -17.56 92.15 -35.06
N HIS A 266 -16.75 92.16 -36.11
CA HIS A 266 -15.95 93.33 -36.53
C HIS A 266 -14.82 92.94 -37.51
N LYS A 267 -14.81 93.70 -38.61
CA LYS A 267 -13.73 94.00 -39.57
C LYS A 267 -13.36 92.94 -40.60
#